data_AF-A0A938Y0T8-F1
#
_entry.id   AF-A0A938Y0T8-F1
#
_cell.length_a   1.000
_cell.length_b   1.000
_cell.length_c   1.000
_cell.angle_alpha   90.00
_cell.angle_beta   90.00
_cell.angle_gamma   90.00
#
_symmetry.space_group_name_H-M   'P 1'
#
loop_
_entity.id
_entity.type
_entity.pdbx_description
1 polymer ?
#
loop_
_entity_poly.entity_id
_entity_poly.type
_entity_poly.pdbx_seq_one_letter_code
_entity_poly.pdbx_strand_id
1 'polypeptide(L)'
;MQQMIRRMLCFLLALTAIITVHGAGSAAQARPTILLDGFPLAFPADPEIIDGYTMVPFRAVAEAMGVTVSWNEANKTITAVKGTGQDRKTVMMQIDNPVITVDGSPVTLPVKPIQRGGHSLIPLSFFSKQFGAEVSWDEATRTVSIVSPPADLYKMAFYAISSFSERSYIDQFDSVAFGWSRIAEDGSLTVDGKDFYWPQPAGEVTPESLVQNAANAGTVPYLMVFAVDGSGELSRLLADSSLQHKAIDEMIQLAKEKKFGGLVLDFEGLGLGGDPGQAKQRYSQFVQALAQRTKAAGLQLSLVLHPLNGAYQGYDYAVLGKLADDLIVMAYAYENETQPEPLAKVNEAVQLALQQVPKQKLILGISMGSENEQSIASKIGIAKRYGLKGIAIWRLGLLGQPAFEQLEKSAGSKALPASR
;
A
#
# COMPACT_ATOMS: atom_id res chain seq x y z
N MET A 1 0.86 90.41 4.51
CA MET A 1 -0.51 90.67 5.00
C MET A 1 -0.70 89.80 6.25
N GLN A 2 -0.24 90.27 7.42
CA GLN A 2 -1.07 90.68 8.58
C GLN A 2 -1.80 89.49 9.26
N GLN A 3 -1.32 89.04 10.43
CA GLN A 3 -1.84 89.33 11.80
C GLN A 3 -3.24 88.71 12.05
N MET A 4 -3.64 88.06 13.16
CA MET A 4 -3.36 88.18 14.61
C MET A 4 -4.12 87.03 15.35
N ILE A 5 -3.52 86.26 16.27
CA ILE A 5 -3.61 86.30 17.76
C ILE A 5 -5.02 86.27 18.43
N ARG A 6 -5.25 85.29 19.32
CA ARG A 6 -5.86 85.29 20.70
C ARG A 6 -6.68 84.00 20.93
N ARG A 7 -6.77 83.28 22.07
CA ARG A 7 -6.29 83.30 23.48
C ARG A 7 -6.72 81.90 24.04
N MET A 8 -5.83 81.11 24.64
CA MET A 8 -5.73 80.82 26.09
C MET A 8 -6.93 80.05 26.72
N LEU A 9 -6.73 78.78 27.12
CA LEU A 9 -7.00 78.31 28.50
C LEU A 9 -6.46 76.89 28.77
N CYS A 10 -5.81 76.76 29.93
CA CYS A 10 -5.18 75.59 30.52
C CYS A 10 -6.18 74.48 30.88
N PHE A 11 -5.81 73.20 30.69
CA PHE A 11 -6.11 72.14 31.66
C PHE A 11 -5.02 71.07 31.65
N LEU A 12 -4.35 70.93 32.79
CA LEU A 12 -3.42 69.87 33.14
C LEU A 12 -4.22 68.57 33.31
N LEU A 13 -3.85 67.51 32.60
CA LEU A 13 -4.28 66.14 32.91
C LEU A 13 -3.03 65.26 32.91
N ALA A 14 -2.54 64.99 34.11
CA ALA A 14 -1.46 64.04 34.36
C ALA A 14 -1.97 62.63 34.04
N LEU A 15 -1.57 62.09 32.90
CA LEU A 15 -1.84 60.70 32.53
C LEU A 15 -0.64 59.85 32.97
N THR A 16 -0.77 59.20 34.12
CA THR A 16 0.15 58.14 34.56
C THR A 16 0.04 56.96 33.60
N ALA A 17 1.05 56.78 32.75
CA ALA A 17 1.20 55.58 31.93
C ALA A 17 1.66 54.41 32.80
N ILE A 18 0.72 53.54 33.16
CA ILE A 18 1.02 52.22 33.70
C ILE A 18 1.52 51.37 32.52
N ILE A 19 2.83 51.15 32.45
CA ILE A 19 3.42 50.17 31.52
C ILE A 19 3.07 48.78 32.07
N THR A 20 1.96 48.23 31.60
CA THR A 20 1.68 46.80 31.75
C THR A 20 2.67 46.04 30.87
N VAL A 21 3.73 45.50 31.47
CA VAL A 21 4.56 44.47 30.87
C VAL A 21 3.64 43.27 30.63
N HIS A 22 3.13 43.16 29.40
CA HIS A 22 2.47 41.94 28.96
C HIS A 22 3.56 40.89 28.89
N GLY A 23 3.56 39.97 29.87
CA GLY A 23 4.35 38.75 29.77
C GLY A 23 3.99 38.10 28.44
N ALA A 24 4.99 37.97 27.56
CA ALA A 24 4.86 37.15 26.36
C ALA A 24 4.46 35.75 26.84
N GLY A 25 3.18 35.39 26.65
CA GLY A 25 2.75 34.02 26.82
C GLY A 25 3.64 33.17 25.94
N SER A 26 4.38 32.24 26.55
CA SER A 26 5.21 31.29 25.83
C SER A 26 4.30 30.60 24.81
N ALA A 27 4.51 30.86 23.52
CA ALA A 27 3.80 30.16 22.46
C ALA A 27 4.06 28.67 22.68
N ALA A 28 2.99 27.88 22.87
CA ALA A 28 3.11 26.44 23.01
C ALA A 28 3.88 25.92 21.79
N GLN A 29 5.03 25.29 22.03
CA GLN A 29 5.91 24.84 20.96
C GLN A 29 5.14 23.86 20.06
N ALA A 30 5.12 24.11 18.75
CA ALA A 30 4.37 23.28 17.81
C ALA A 30 4.83 21.81 17.89
N ARG A 31 3.89 20.88 17.92
CA ARG A 31 4.17 19.45 18.15
C ARG A 31 4.82 18.82 16.92
N PRO A 32 5.77 17.88 17.09
CA PRO A 32 6.34 17.20 15.95
C PRO A 32 5.33 16.25 15.29
N THR A 33 5.26 16.26 13.96
CA THR A 33 4.51 15.25 13.19
C THR A 33 5.38 14.02 13.03
N ILE A 34 4.82 12.82 13.13
CA ILE A 34 5.57 11.57 12.94
C ILE A 34 4.96 10.80 11.78
N LEU A 35 5.77 10.52 10.77
CA LEU A 35 5.40 9.74 9.60
C LEU A 35 6.10 8.38 9.65
N LEU A 36 5.38 7.31 9.38
CA LEU A 36 5.93 5.99 9.10
C LEU A 36 5.66 5.65 7.64
N ASP A 37 6.73 5.51 6.87
CA ASP A 37 6.68 5.31 5.42
C ASP A 37 5.76 6.36 4.76
N GLY A 38 5.98 7.64 5.08
CA GLY A 38 5.19 8.76 4.56
C GLY A 38 3.78 8.91 5.15
N PHE A 39 3.26 7.93 5.88
CA PHE A 39 1.91 7.98 6.44
C PHE A 39 1.91 8.49 7.90
N PRO A 40 1.07 9.47 8.27
CA PRO A 40 0.98 9.98 9.64
C PRO A 40 0.57 8.90 10.66
N LEU A 41 1.38 8.73 11.70
CA LEU A 41 1.03 7.85 12.81
C LEU A 41 0.18 8.59 13.84
N ALA A 42 -0.96 8.00 14.20
CA ALA A 42 -1.76 8.43 15.33
C ALA A 42 -1.17 7.87 16.63
N PHE A 43 -1.12 8.70 17.66
CA PHE A 43 -0.63 8.31 18.98
C PHE A 43 -1.71 8.49 20.04
N PRO A 44 -1.77 7.60 21.04
CA PRO A 44 -2.71 7.75 22.15
C PRO A 44 -2.31 8.87 23.13
N ALA A 45 -1.05 9.31 23.07
CA ALA A 45 -0.53 10.46 23.78
C ALA A 45 0.42 11.25 22.88
N ASP A 46 0.57 12.54 23.15
CA ASP A 46 1.42 13.41 22.34
C ASP A 46 2.89 12.99 22.45
N PRO A 47 3.64 12.97 21.33
CA PRO A 47 5.09 12.97 21.36
C PRO A 47 5.63 14.18 22.12
N GLU A 48 6.72 13.99 22.86
CA GLU A 48 7.34 15.04 23.66
C GLU A 48 8.83 15.18 23.36
N ILE A 49 9.40 16.36 23.57
CA ILE A 49 10.85 16.55 23.53
C ILE A 49 11.36 16.60 24.96
N ILE A 50 12.23 15.66 25.33
CA ILE A 50 12.87 15.60 26.65
C ILE A 50 14.37 15.53 26.43
N ASP A 51 15.11 16.46 27.03
CA ASP A 51 16.57 16.58 26.93
C ASP A 51 17.10 16.55 25.48
N GLY A 52 16.33 17.12 24.55
CA GLY A 52 16.66 17.17 23.12
C GLY A 52 16.27 15.92 22.32
N TYR A 53 15.61 14.94 22.93
CA TYR A 53 15.15 13.71 22.28
C TYR A 53 13.63 13.67 22.12
N THR A 54 13.16 13.29 20.94
CA THR A 54 11.74 13.00 20.70
C THR A 54 11.35 11.67 21.35
N MET A 55 10.54 11.78 22.39
CA MET A 55 9.97 10.70 23.18
C MET A 55 8.57 10.40 22.68
N VAL A 56 8.30 9.15 22.31
CA VAL A 56 7.03 8.75 21.69
C VAL A 56 6.38 7.60 22.43
N PRO A 57 5.03 7.48 22.42
CA PRO A 57 4.36 6.27 22.88
C PRO A 57 4.86 5.06 22.10
N PHE A 58 5.71 4.27 22.77
CA PHE A 58 6.52 3.24 22.14
C PHE A 58 5.69 2.20 21.38
N ARG A 59 4.55 1.81 21.98
CA ARG A 59 3.69 0.76 21.44
C ARG A 59 3.17 1.10 20.04
N ALA A 60 2.77 2.35 19.80
CA ALA A 60 2.19 2.76 18.52
C ALA A 60 3.19 2.60 17.36
N VAL A 61 4.45 3.02 17.56
CA VAL A 61 5.51 2.85 16.53
C VAL A 61 5.88 1.39 16.37
N ALA A 62 6.02 0.66 17.49
CA ALA A 62 6.39 -0.75 17.49
C ALA A 62 5.36 -1.60 16.72
N GLU A 63 4.09 -1.50 17.07
CA GLU A 63 3.01 -2.26 16.44
C GLU A 63 2.86 -1.89 14.96
N ALA A 64 2.98 -0.61 14.60
CA ALA A 64 2.92 -0.17 13.21
C ALA A 64 4.07 -0.72 12.34
N MET A 65 5.20 -1.11 12.95
CA MET A 65 6.33 -1.79 12.29
C MET A 65 6.27 -3.33 12.41
N GLY A 66 5.16 -3.89 12.90
CA GLY A 66 4.97 -5.33 13.10
C GLY A 66 5.74 -5.91 14.28
N VAL A 67 6.16 -5.08 15.24
CA VAL A 67 6.85 -5.51 16.46
C VAL A 67 5.80 -5.90 17.51
N THR A 68 5.91 -7.10 18.07
CA THR A 68 5.07 -7.55 19.18
C THR A 68 5.58 -6.93 20.48
N VAL A 69 4.67 -6.32 21.24
CA VAL A 69 4.96 -5.66 22.51
C VAL A 69 4.27 -6.38 23.66
N SER A 70 5.03 -6.74 24.68
CA SER A 70 4.50 -7.19 25.97
C SER A 70 4.95 -6.28 27.11
N TRP A 71 4.11 -6.21 28.14
CA TRP A 71 4.34 -5.40 29.33
C TRP A 71 4.28 -6.29 30.56
N ASN A 72 5.29 -6.18 31.42
CA ASN A 72 5.33 -6.81 32.73
C ASN A 72 5.16 -5.74 33.81
N GLU A 73 4.01 -5.80 34.49
CA GLU A 73 3.63 -4.82 35.51
C GLU A 73 4.49 -4.93 36.77
N ALA A 74 4.88 -6.14 37.17
CA ALA A 74 5.58 -6.40 38.44
C ALA A 74 6.96 -5.75 38.49
N ASN A 75 7.66 -5.71 37.35
CA ASN A 75 8.99 -5.12 37.25
C ASN A 75 9.05 -3.93 36.28
N LYS A 76 7.90 -3.41 35.82
CA LYS A 76 7.77 -2.26 34.92
C LYS A 76 8.62 -2.41 33.65
N THR A 77 8.61 -3.60 33.06
CA THR A 77 9.45 -3.96 31.90
C THR A 77 8.61 -4.10 30.63
N ILE A 78 9.11 -3.51 29.56
CA ILE A 78 8.63 -3.63 28.19
C ILE A 78 9.50 -4.65 27.48
N THR A 79 8.89 -5.60 26.78
CA THR A 79 9.60 -6.53 25.88
C THR A 79 9.05 -6.37 24.48
N ALA A 80 9.93 -6.00 23.54
CA ALA A 80 9.63 -5.82 22.12
C ALA A 80 10.28 -6.95 21.33
N VAL A 81 9.51 -7.68 20.51
CA VAL A 81 10.01 -8.81 19.72
C VAL A 81 9.56 -8.68 18.27
N LYS A 82 10.49 -8.83 17.33
CA LYS A 82 10.20 -8.95 15.90
C LYS A 82 10.92 -10.18 15.33
N GLY A 83 10.29 -10.85 14.37
CA GLY A 83 10.84 -12.05 13.76
C GLY A 83 10.74 -13.31 14.63
N THR A 84 11.21 -14.42 14.08
CA THR A 84 11.24 -15.74 14.72
C THR A 84 12.57 -16.43 14.38
N GLY A 85 12.91 -17.50 15.10
CA GLY A 85 14.13 -18.26 14.81
C GLY A 85 15.41 -17.40 14.90
N GLN A 86 16.24 -17.47 13.85
CA GLN A 86 17.52 -16.77 13.76
C GLN A 86 17.37 -15.25 13.48
N ASP A 87 16.25 -14.83 12.88
CA ASP A 87 15.98 -13.40 12.58
C ASP A 87 15.25 -12.69 13.73
N ARG A 88 15.12 -13.37 14.88
CA ARG A 88 14.42 -12.82 16.04
C ARG A 88 15.25 -11.72 16.68
N LYS A 89 14.69 -10.51 16.70
CA LYS A 89 15.18 -9.35 17.47
C LYS A 89 14.40 -9.19 18.76
N THR A 90 15.08 -9.06 19.90
CA THR A 90 14.44 -8.78 21.20
C THR A 90 15.04 -7.54 21.85
N VAL A 91 14.19 -6.60 22.25
CA VAL A 91 14.57 -5.39 23.00
C VAL A 91 13.79 -5.37 24.31
N MET A 92 14.49 -5.31 25.45
CA MET A 92 13.87 -5.21 26.77
C MET A 92 14.25 -3.90 27.45
N MET A 93 13.26 -3.21 28.00
CA MET A 93 13.43 -1.87 28.57
C MET A 93 12.65 -1.77 29.87
N GLN A 94 13.31 -1.36 30.94
CA GLN A 94 12.65 -1.09 32.21
C GLN A 94 12.41 0.41 32.35
N ILE A 95 11.22 0.79 32.84
CA ILE A 95 10.93 2.20 33.14
C ILE A 95 11.94 2.74 34.16
N ASP A 96 12.35 3.99 33.96
CA ASP A 96 13.34 4.70 34.76
C ASP A 96 14.76 4.15 34.75
N ASN A 97 15.05 3.15 33.90
CA ASN A 97 16.38 2.59 33.73
C ASN A 97 16.96 2.97 32.34
N PRO A 98 18.05 3.74 32.26
CA PRO A 98 18.67 4.06 30.97
C PRO A 98 19.38 2.87 30.34
N VAL A 99 19.70 1.81 31.09
CA VAL A 99 20.32 0.60 30.56
C VAL A 99 19.24 -0.39 30.14
N ILE A 100 19.19 -0.67 28.85
CA ILE A 100 18.28 -1.62 28.23
C ILE A 100 19.05 -2.85 27.75
N THR A 101 18.36 -3.89 27.28
CA THR A 101 19.00 -5.01 26.58
C THR A 101 18.50 -5.15 25.14
N VAL A 102 19.43 -5.43 24.23
CA VAL A 102 19.18 -5.76 22.83
C VAL A 102 19.80 -7.13 22.58
N ASP A 103 18.99 -8.13 22.30
CA ASP A 103 19.39 -9.54 22.18
C ASP A 103 20.25 -10.02 23.37
N GLY A 104 19.86 -9.58 24.58
CA GLY A 104 20.57 -9.87 25.83
C GLY A 104 21.79 -9.00 26.11
N SER A 105 22.28 -8.24 25.12
CA SER A 105 23.43 -7.34 25.31
C SER A 105 23.00 -5.98 25.86
N PRO A 106 23.67 -5.43 26.89
CA PRO A 106 23.29 -4.16 27.47
C PRO A 106 23.60 -2.98 26.53
N VAL A 107 22.68 -2.02 26.45
CA VAL A 107 22.85 -0.75 25.71
C VAL A 107 22.32 0.40 26.56
N THR A 108 23.04 1.52 26.60
CA THR A 108 22.63 2.70 27.37
C THR A 108 21.91 3.70 26.47
N LEU A 109 20.70 4.09 26.86
CA LEU A 109 19.90 5.12 26.23
C LEU A 109 20.38 6.51 26.63
N PRO A 110 20.29 7.52 25.75
CA PRO A 110 20.61 8.89 26.09
C PRO A 110 19.60 9.51 27.06
N VAL A 111 18.33 9.07 26.99
CA VAL A 111 17.26 9.43 27.91
C VAL A 111 16.56 8.13 28.32
N LYS A 112 16.37 7.94 29.62
CA LYS A 112 15.72 6.74 30.16
C LYS A 112 14.27 6.63 29.68
N PRO A 113 13.72 5.41 29.52
CA PRO A 113 12.30 5.22 29.29
C PRO A 113 11.51 5.78 30.47
N ILE A 114 10.42 6.48 30.20
CA ILE A 114 9.56 7.04 31.24
C ILE A 114 8.11 6.60 31.06
N GLN A 115 7.33 6.69 32.13
CA GLN A 115 5.89 6.52 32.06
C GLN A 115 5.20 7.88 32.27
N ARG A 116 4.28 8.25 31.37
CA ARG A 116 3.50 9.49 31.47
C ARG A 116 2.09 9.26 30.93
N GLY A 117 1.08 9.69 31.70
CA GLY A 117 -0.32 9.52 31.31
C GLY A 117 -0.73 8.06 31.01
N GLY A 118 -0.08 7.09 31.67
CA GLY A 118 -0.32 5.65 31.40
C GLY A 118 0.44 5.09 30.19
N HIS A 119 1.21 5.91 29.46
CA HIS A 119 1.98 5.48 28.29
C HIS A 119 3.47 5.44 28.59
N SER A 120 4.15 4.41 28.06
CA SER A 120 5.60 4.34 28.07
C SER A 120 6.17 5.16 26.91
N LEU A 121 6.97 6.17 27.23
CA LEU A 121 7.65 7.03 26.27
C LEU A 121 9.12 6.65 26.16
N ILE A 122 9.61 6.50 24.93
CA ILE A 122 10.97 6.02 24.62
C ILE A 122 11.60 6.89 23.53
N PRO A 123 12.92 7.12 23.53
CA PRO A 123 13.59 7.86 22.46
C PRO A 123 13.36 7.18 21.10
N LEU A 124 12.65 7.87 20.21
CA LEU A 124 12.19 7.30 18.94
C LEU A 124 13.35 6.81 18.06
N SER A 125 14.37 7.65 17.89
CA SER A 125 15.50 7.36 16.99
C SER A 125 16.31 6.14 17.42
N PHE A 126 16.44 5.92 18.73
CA PHE A 126 17.13 4.75 19.25
C PHE A 126 16.32 3.49 18.96
N PHE A 127 15.02 3.52 19.26
CA PHE A 127 14.14 2.37 19.15
C PHE A 127 13.99 1.92 17.70
N SER A 128 13.65 2.83 16.78
CA SER A 128 13.45 2.50 15.37
C SER A 128 14.68 1.84 14.75
N LYS A 129 15.88 2.32 15.11
CA LYS A 129 17.14 1.73 14.65
C LYS A 129 17.35 0.28 15.10
N GLN A 130 16.86 -0.12 16.28
CA GLN A 130 16.98 -1.52 16.74
C GLN A 130 16.23 -2.49 15.84
N PHE A 131 15.22 -2.03 15.12
CA PHE A 131 14.40 -2.81 14.20
C PHE A 131 14.68 -2.49 12.73
N GLY A 132 15.85 -1.90 12.44
CA GLY A 132 16.33 -1.64 11.08
C GLY A 132 15.67 -0.45 10.37
N ALA A 133 14.91 0.37 11.09
CA ALA A 133 14.28 1.56 10.50
C ALA A 133 15.23 2.76 10.52
N GLU A 134 15.16 3.57 9.47
CA GLU A 134 15.84 4.85 9.38
C GLU A 134 14.95 5.94 10.00
N VAL A 135 15.56 6.92 10.64
CA VAL A 135 14.86 8.06 11.25
C VAL A 135 15.54 9.35 10.84
N SER A 136 14.78 10.26 10.25
CA SER A 136 15.22 11.62 9.91
C SER A 136 14.30 12.66 10.55
N TRP A 137 14.86 13.85 10.75
CA TRP A 137 14.17 15.00 11.30
C TRP A 137 14.23 16.15 10.31
N ASP A 138 13.07 16.74 10.04
CA ASP A 138 12.93 17.96 9.26
C ASP A 138 12.57 19.10 10.22
N GLU A 139 13.50 20.03 10.42
CA GLU A 139 13.32 21.16 11.34
C GLU A 139 12.26 22.16 10.86
N ALA A 140 12.17 22.39 9.55
CA ALA A 140 11.29 23.40 8.96
C ALA A 140 9.81 23.02 9.13
N THR A 141 9.50 21.73 8.95
CA THR A 141 8.14 21.18 9.09
C THR A 141 7.90 20.55 10.45
N ARG A 142 8.95 20.44 11.28
CA ARG A 142 8.95 19.72 12.57
C ARG A 142 8.45 18.28 12.40
N THR A 143 8.97 17.58 11.39
CA THR A 143 8.53 16.24 11.04
C THR A 143 9.61 15.21 11.35
N VAL A 144 9.26 14.17 12.10
CA VAL A 144 10.06 12.94 12.18
C VAL A 144 9.58 11.97 11.10
N SER A 145 10.46 11.58 10.19
CA SER A 145 10.18 10.54 9.21
C SER A 145 10.86 9.23 9.62
N ILE A 146 10.07 8.16 9.69
CA ILE A 146 10.52 6.80 9.94
C ILE A 146 10.36 6.02 8.65
N VAL A 147 11.45 5.49 8.11
CA VAL A 147 11.42 4.58 6.97
C VAL A 147 11.66 3.17 7.49
N SER A 148 10.66 2.31 7.37
CA SER A 148 10.78 0.92 7.82
C SER A 148 11.67 0.11 6.87
N PRO A 149 12.36 -0.94 7.35
CA PRO A 149 13.22 -1.76 6.51
C PRO A 149 12.45 -2.38 5.33
N PRO A 150 13.16 -2.85 4.30
CA PRO A 150 12.55 -3.66 3.24
C PRO A 150 11.82 -4.86 3.85
N ALA A 151 10.74 -5.28 3.20
CA ALA A 151 10.04 -6.52 3.50
C ALA A 151 9.84 -7.29 2.21
N ASP A 152 10.07 -8.60 2.25
CA ASP A 152 9.89 -9.48 1.08
C ASP A 152 8.41 -9.63 0.75
N LEU A 153 7.89 -8.68 0.00
CA LEU A 153 6.52 -8.67 -0.47
C LEU A 153 6.43 -9.39 -1.82
N TYR A 154 5.32 -10.11 -2.03
CA TYR A 154 4.98 -10.59 -3.36
C TYR A 154 4.77 -9.39 -4.29
N LYS A 155 5.43 -9.39 -5.44
CA LYS A 155 5.37 -8.33 -6.43
C LYS A 155 4.72 -8.87 -7.70
N MET A 156 3.58 -8.29 -8.07
CA MET A 156 2.96 -8.48 -9.38
C MET A 156 3.14 -7.23 -10.23
N ALA A 157 3.31 -7.40 -11.53
CA ALA A 157 3.25 -6.30 -12.50
C ALA A 157 2.18 -6.55 -13.56
N PHE A 158 1.59 -5.50 -14.10
CA PHE A 158 0.79 -5.58 -15.31
C PHE A 158 1.63 -5.20 -16.52
N TYR A 159 1.65 -6.07 -17.53
CA TYR A 159 2.26 -5.83 -18.84
C TYR A 159 1.15 -5.78 -19.88
N ALA A 160 0.73 -4.58 -20.26
CA ALA A 160 -0.42 -4.36 -21.12
C ALA A 160 -0.10 -3.28 -22.16
N ILE A 161 -0.70 -2.10 -22.01
CA ILE A 161 -0.63 -1.02 -22.99
C ILE A 161 0.79 -0.45 -23.02
N SER A 162 1.46 -0.32 -24.16
CA SER A 162 2.78 0.35 -24.25
C SER A 162 3.85 -0.11 -23.22
N SER A 163 3.82 -1.37 -22.77
CA SER A 163 4.72 -1.87 -21.71
C SER A 163 6.09 -2.34 -22.23
N PHE A 164 6.30 -2.35 -23.55
CA PHE A 164 7.44 -3.05 -24.17
C PHE A 164 8.83 -2.49 -23.80
N SER A 165 8.93 -1.20 -23.53
CA SER A 165 10.16 -0.53 -23.10
C SER A 165 10.70 -1.09 -21.78
N GLU A 166 9.82 -1.57 -20.89
CA GLU A 166 10.16 -2.07 -19.56
C GLU A 166 10.09 -3.60 -19.45
N ARG A 167 10.10 -4.32 -20.58
CA ARG A 167 10.08 -5.80 -20.59
C ARG A 167 11.23 -6.44 -19.79
N SER A 168 12.35 -5.75 -19.64
CA SER A 168 13.49 -6.22 -18.83
C SER A 168 13.19 -6.31 -17.34
N TYR A 169 12.11 -5.67 -16.85
CA TYR A 169 11.71 -5.76 -15.45
C TYR A 169 10.87 -7.00 -15.14
N ILE A 170 10.32 -7.71 -16.14
CA ILE A 170 9.44 -8.88 -15.95
C ILE A 170 10.03 -9.91 -14.98
N ASP A 171 11.32 -10.19 -15.09
CA ASP A 171 11.99 -11.25 -14.31
C ASP A 171 12.21 -10.86 -12.84
N GLN A 172 12.03 -9.57 -12.51
CA GLN A 172 12.17 -9.00 -11.16
C GLN A 172 10.87 -9.05 -10.35
N PHE A 173 9.76 -9.46 -10.97
CA PHE A 173 8.48 -9.67 -10.31
C PHE A 173 8.23 -11.16 -10.03
N ASP A 174 7.47 -11.47 -8.99
CA ASP A 174 7.01 -12.83 -8.70
C ASP A 174 5.99 -13.31 -9.74
N SER A 175 5.23 -12.36 -10.28
CA SER A 175 4.31 -12.61 -11.39
C SER A 175 4.12 -11.39 -12.29
N VAL A 176 3.64 -11.66 -13.51
CA VAL A 176 3.23 -10.61 -14.43
C VAL A 176 1.89 -10.99 -15.08
N ALA A 177 0.98 -10.03 -15.18
CA ALA A 177 -0.30 -10.17 -15.84
C ALA A 177 -0.22 -9.56 -17.24
N PHE A 178 -0.37 -10.38 -18.27
CA PHE A 178 -0.29 -9.95 -19.67
C PHE A 178 -1.67 -9.55 -20.20
N GLY A 179 -1.89 -8.24 -20.34
CA GLY A 179 -3.15 -7.62 -20.79
C GLY A 179 -3.35 -7.69 -22.30
N TRP A 180 -3.53 -8.90 -22.84
CA TRP A 180 -3.63 -9.14 -24.29
C TRP A 180 -4.95 -9.78 -24.70
N SER A 181 -5.89 -9.91 -23.78
CA SER A 181 -7.21 -10.45 -24.05
C SER A 181 -8.28 -9.68 -23.29
N ARG A 182 -9.51 -9.71 -23.80
CA ARG A 182 -10.67 -9.07 -23.18
C ARG A 182 -11.96 -9.81 -23.48
N ILE A 183 -13.00 -9.50 -22.73
CA ILE A 183 -14.38 -9.78 -23.15
C ILE A 183 -14.83 -8.67 -24.11
N ALA A 184 -15.37 -9.08 -25.25
CA ALA A 184 -15.96 -8.20 -26.25
C ALA A 184 -17.39 -7.79 -25.86
N GLU A 185 -17.96 -6.81 -26.57
CA GLU A 185 -19.32 -6.33 -26.30
C GLU A 185 -20.36 -7.45 -26.36
N ASP A 186 -20.18 -8.46 -27.22
CA ASP A 186 -21.09 -9.60 -27.32
C ASP A 186 -20.94 -10.64 -26.19
N GLY A 187 -20.00 -10.45 -25.26
CA GLY A 187 -19.72 -11.35 -24.15
C GLY A 187 -18.73 -12.49 -24.48
N SER A 188 -18.14 -12.50 -25.68
CA SER A 188 -17.13 -13.50 -26.08
C SER A 188 -15.70 -13.07 -25.72
N LEU A 189 -14.78 -14.04 -25.58
CA LEU A 189 -13.36 -13.76 -25.42
C LEU A 189 -12.78 -13.29 -26.77
N THR A 190 -11.94 -12.26 -26.75
CA THR A 190 -11.18 -11.81 -27.92
C THR A 190 -9.76 -11.41 -27.56
N VAL A 191 -8.87 -11.52 -28.53
CA VAL A 191 -7.48 -11.04 -28.47
C VAL A 191 -7.19 -9.93 -29.49
N ASP A 192 -8.24 -9.43 -30.16
CA ASP A 192 -8.14 -8.39 -31.21
C ASP A 192 -8.85 -7.10 -30.77
N GLY A 193 -8.68 -6.73 -29.49
CA GLY A 193 -9.23 -5.50 -28.94
C GLY A 193 -8.45 -4.25 -29.35
N LYS A 194 -9.04 -3.07 -29.09
CA LYS A 194 -8.36 -1.79 -29.36
C LYS A 194 -7.17 -1.56 -28.43
N ASP A 195 -7.38 -1.72 -27.12
CA ASP A 195 -6.38 -1.40 -26.09
C ASP A 195 -5.72 -2.66 -25.51
N PHE A 196 -6.41 -3.81 -25.58
CA PHE A 196 -5.96 -5.11 -25.10
C PHE A 196 -6.03 -6.10 -26.25
N TYR A 197 -4.86 -6.44 -26.80
CA TYR A 197 -4.73 -7.30 -27.97
C TYR A 197 -3.45 -8.14 -27.91
N TRP A 198 -3.42 -9.24 -28.67
CA TRP A 198 -2.23 -10.07 -28.84
C TRP A 198 -1.16 -9.29 -29.61
N PRO A 199 0.00 -8.97 -29.02
CA PRO A 199 0.97 -8.12 -29.67
C PRO A 199 1.63 -8.82 -30.85
N GLN A 200 2.09 -8.03 -31.82
CA GLN A 200 2.95 -8.54 -32.89
C GLN A 200 4.39 -8.71 -32.38
N PRO A 201 5.17 -9.65 -32.94
CA PRO A 201 6.59 -9.79 -32.62
C PRO A 201 7.38 -8.50 -32.88
N ALA A 202 8.33 -8.20 -32.00
CA ALA A 202 9.28 -7.11 -32.14
C ALA A 202 10.70 -7.69 -32.34
N GLY A 203 11.05 -7.92 -33.61
CA GLY A 203 12.28 -8.65 -33.95
C GLY A 203 12.19 -10.09 -33.46
N GLU A 204 13.17 -10.51 -32.64
CA GLU A 204 13.21 -11.85 -32.05
C GLU A 204 12.30 -12.00 -30.81
N VAL A 205 11.81 -10.89 -30.25
CA VAL A 205 10.93 -10.92 -29.07
C VAL A 205 9.49 -11.14 -29.54
N THR A 206 8.99 -12.36 -29.35
CA THR A 206 7.59 -12.72 -29.58
C THR A 206 6.78 -12.69 -28.29
N PRO A 207 5.43 -12.55 -28.33
CA PRO A 207 4.58 -12.67 -27.15
C PRO A 207 4.79 -14.00 -26.41
N GLU A 208 4.92 -15.10 -27.16
CA GLU A 208 5.20 -16.43 -26.60
C GLU A 208 6.57 -16.50 -25.92
N SER A 209 7.60 -15.83 -26.47
CA SER A 209 8.91 -15.77 -25.85
C SER A 209 8.88 -14.99 -24.52
N LEU A 210 8.07 -13.93 -24.42
CA LEU A 210 7.91 -13.17 -23.17
C LEU A 210 7.30 -14.04 -22.08
N VAL A 211 6.22 -14.77 -22.40
CA VAL A 211 5.56 -15.69 -21.46
C VAL A 211 6.51 -16.80 -21.02
N GLN A 212 7.22 -17.43 -21.96
CA GLN A 212 8.14 -18.52 -21.66
C GLN A 212 9.36 -18.05 -20.86
N ASN A 213 9.93 -16.88 -21.19
CA ASN A 213 11.08 -16.33 -20.48
C ASN A 213 10.73 -15.95 -19.04
N ALA A 214 9.56 -15.32 -18.83
CA ALA A 214 9.05 -15.05 -17.49
C ALA A 214 8.98 -16.33 -16.66
N ALA A 215 8.35 -17.38 -17.19
CA ALA A 215 8.25 -18.67 -16.51
C ALA A 215 9.63 -19.28 -16.20
N ASN A 216 10.58 -19.20 -17.13
CA ASN A 216 11.94 -19.71 -16.94
C ASN A 216 12.71 -18.93 -15.86
N ALA A 217 12.42 -17.64 -15.70
CA ALA A 217 12.97 -16.79 -14.63
C ALA A 217 12.23 -16.94 -13.29
N GLY A 218 11.28 -17.89 -13.19
CA GLY A 218 10.46 -18.08 -11.99
C GLY A 218 9.43 -16.96 -11.76
N THR A 219 9.15 -16.12 -12.75
CA THR A 219 8.02 -15.19 -12.76
C THR A 219 6.80 -15.94 -13.28
N VAL A 220 5.70 -15.98 -12.54
CA VAL A 220 4.46 -16.63 -13.04
C VAL A 220 3.80 -15.73 -14.09
N PRO A 221 3.68 -16.16 -15.36
CA PRO A 221 2.96 -15.39 -16.36
C PRO A 221 1.47 -15.69 -16.26
N TYR A 222 0.66 -14.66 -16.07
CA TYR A 222 -0.79 -14.74 -16.08
C TYR A 222 -1.36 -14.22 -17.40
N LEU A 223 -2.36 -14.91 -17.92
CA LEU A 223 -3.25 -14.36 -18.95
C LEU A 223 -4.24 -13.42 -18.25
N MET A 224 -4.14 -12.13 -18.51
CA MET A 224 -5.13 -11.17 -18.03
C MET A 224 -6.29 -11.09 -19.02
N VAL A 225 -7.51 -11.17 -18.49
CA VAL A 225 -8.76 -11.03 -19.23
C VAL A 225 -9.49 -9.79 -18.72
N PHE A 226 -9.44 -8.73 -19.51
CA PHE A 226 -10.01 -7.44 -19.18
C PHE A 226 -11.47 -7.32 -19.63
N ALA A 227 -12.30 -6.58 -18.89
CA ALA A 227 -13.60 -6.09 -19.34
C ALA A 227 -14.07 -4.95 -18.45
N VAL A 228 -14.80 -3.98 -19.00
CA VAL A 228 -15.49 -2.93 -18.24
C VAL A 228 -16.97 -3.06 -18.51
N ASP A 229 -17.85 -3.06 -17.51
CA ASP A 229 -19.30 -3.13 -17.75
C ASP A 229 -19.92 -1.79 -18.20
N GLY A 230 -19.36 -1.18 -19.26
CA GLY A 230 -19.79 0.12 -19.77
C GLY A 230 -20.94 0.03 -20.79
N SER A 231 -20.93 -1.01 -21.62
CA SER A 231 -21.95 -1.31 -22.63
C SER A 231 -22.79 -2.56 -22.28
N GLY A 232 -22.68 -3.02 -21.02
CA GLY A 232 -23.36 -4.21 -20.52
C GLY A 232 -22.71 -5.53 -20.92
N GLU A 233 -21.47 -5.52 -21.42
CA GLU A 233 -20.74 -6.75 -21.82
C GLU A 233 -20.63 -7.78 -20.70
N LEU A 234 -20.26 -7.34 -19.49
CA LEU A 234 -20.14 -8.23 -18.34
C LEU A 234 -21.50 -8.61 -17.81
N SER A 235 -22.44 -7.67 -17.74
CA SER A 235 -23.82 -7.97 -17.37
C SER A 235 -24.44 -9.05 -18.27
N ARG A 236 -24.15 -9.02 -19.58
CA ARG A 236 -24.58 -10.03 -20.56
C ARG A 236 -23.89 -11.38 -20.34
N LEU A 237 -22.56 -11.39 -20.26
CA LEU A 237 -21.79 -12.60 -19.97
C LEU A 237 -22.26 -13.27 -18.66
N LEU A 238 -22.41 -12.48 -17.60
CA LEU A 238 -22.78 -12.98 -16.27
C LEU A 238 -24.25 -13.39 -16.14
N ALA A 239 -25.12 -13.03 -17.10
CA ALA A 239 -26.52 -13.44 -17.11
C ALA A 239 -26.78 -14.72 -17.92
N ASP A 240 -25.88 -15.09 -18.84
CA ASP A 240 -26.09 -16.19 -19.79
C ASP A 240 -25.14 -17.35 -19.50
N SER A 241 -25.68 -18.49 -19.08
CA SER A 241 -24.87 -19.66 -18.74
C SER A 241 -24.11 -20.24 -19.93
N SER A 242 -24.61 -20.15 -21.16
CA SER A 242 -23.91 -20.62 -22.35
C SER A 242 -22.70 -19.73 -22.63
N LEU A 243 -22.85 -18.41 -22.52
CA LEU A 243 -21.73 -17.47 -22.66
C LEU A 243 -20.69 -17.69 -21.56
N GLN A 244 -21.11 -17.91 -20.31
CA GLN A 244 -20.18 -18.20 -19.21
C GLN A 244 -19.33 -19.45 -19.50
N HIS A 245 -19.96 -20.57 -19.86
CA HIS A 245 -19.24 -21.80 -20.16
C HIS A 245 -18.27 -21.62 -21.33
N LYS A 246 -18.73 -20.98 -22.42
CA LYS A 246 -17.91 -20.70 -23.59
C LYS A 246 -16.68 -19.84 -23.22
N ALA A 247 -16.89 -18.72 -22.53
CA ALA A 247 -15.80 -17.84 -22.13
C ALA A 247 -14.80 -18.55 -21.21
N ILE A 248 -15.28 -19.35 -20.24
CA ILE A 248 -14.42 -20.14 -19.36
C ILE A 248 -13.60 -21.17 -20.14
N ASP A 249 -14.22 -21.88 -21.09
CA ASP A 249 -13.53 -22.83 -21.95
C ASP A 249 -12.42 -22.16 -22.77
N GLU A 250 -12.74 -21.04 -23.42
CA GLU A 250 -11.81 -20.28 -24.25
C GLU A 250 -10.65 -19.70 -23.44
N MET A 251 -10.91 -19.13 -22.25
CA MET A 251 -9.87 -18.63 -21.36
C MET A 251 -8.90 -19.73 -20.92
N ILE A 252 -9.41 -20.89 -20.51
CA ILE A 252 -8.59 -22.03 -20.08
C ILE A 252 -7.80 -22.61 -21.25
N GLN A 253 -8.42 -22.72 -22.43
CA GLN A 253 -7.76 -23.20 -23.63
C GLN A 253 -6.61 -22.28 -24.03
N LEU A 254 -6.87 -20.97 -24.14
CA LEU A 254 -5.86 -19.98 -24.51
C LEU A 254 -4.70 -19.96 -23.50
N ALA A 255 -5.00 -19.99 -22.20
CA ALA A 255 -3.98 -20.04 -21.16
C ALA A 255 -3.05 -21.25 -21.31
N LYS A 256 -3.61 -22.44 -21.58
CA LYS A 256 -2.82 -23.66 -21.78
C LYS A 256 -2.02 -23.65 -23.08
N GLU A 257 -2.64 -23.25 -24.19
CA GLU A 257 -1.99 -23.19 -25.50
C GLU A 257 -0.80 -22.23 -25.50
N LYS A 258 -0.94 -21.10 -24.80
CA LYS A 258 0.09 -20.06 -24.70
C LYS A 258 0.99 -20.22 -23.46
N LYS A 259 0.82 -21.30 -22.70
CA LYS A 259 1.65 -21.69 -21.54
C LYS A 259 1.68 -20.65 -20.40
N PHE A 260 0.56 -20.00 -20.14
CA PHE A 260 0.38 -19.21 -18.93
C PHE A 260 0.27 -20.11 -17.69
N GLY A 261 0.75 -19.62 -16.55
CA GLY A 261 0.64 -20.28 -15.25
C GLY A 261 -0.68 -20.02 -14.52
N GLY A 262 -1.46 -19.04 -14.99
CA GLY A 262 -2.75 -18.70 -14.39
C GLY A 262 -3.55 -17.68 -15.20
N LEU A 263 -4.72 -17.34 -14.65
CA LEU A 263 -5.61 -16.28 -15.12
C LEU A 263 -5.67 -15.13 -14.12
N VAL A 264 -5.72 -13.90 -14.63
CA VAL A 264 -6.12 -12.70 -13.88
C VAL A 264 -7.39 -12.16 -14.51
N LEU A 265 -8.49 -12.12 -13.77
CA LEU A 265 -9.69 -11.42 -14.23
C LEU A 265 -9.65 -9.97 -13.79
N ASP A 266 -9.77 -9.06 -14.74
CA ASP A 266 -9.91 -7.62 -14.50
C ASP A 266 -11.27 -7.16 -15.05
N PHE A 267 -12.32 -7.50 -14.29
CA PHE A 267 -13.71 -7.27 -14.63
C PHE A 267 -14.21 -6.06 -13.84
N GLU A 268 -14.19 -4.90 -14.48
CA GLU A 268 -14.48 -3.60 -13.90
C GLU A 268 -15.93 -3.15 -14.14
N GLY A 269 -16.39 -2.16 -13.38
CA GLY A 269 -17.70 -1.53 -13.62
C GLY A 269 -18.91 -2.20 -12.94
N LEU A 270 -18.74 -3.39 -12.35
CA LEU A 270 -19.87 -4.18 -11.87
C LEU A 270 -20.63 -3.50 -10.72
N GLY A 271 -21.96 -3.53 -10.83
CA GLY A 271 -22.87 -2.98 -9.82
C GLY A 271 -23.06 -1.46 -9.88
N LEU A 272 -22.43 -0.76 -10.82
CA LEU A 272 -22.75 0.65 -11.11
C LEU A 272 -24.02 0.73 -11.95
N GLY A 273 -24.99 1.53 -11.54
CA GLY A 273 -26.22 1.78 -12.31
C GLY A 273 -27.24 0.62 -12.37
N GLY A 274 -26.92 -0.54 -11.80
CA GLY A 274 -27.81 -1.72 -11.70
C GLY A 274 -28.08 -2.16 -10.25
N ASP A 275 -28.50 -3.41 -10.06
CA ASP A 275 -28.64 -4.03 -8.73
C ASP A 275 -27.29 -4.62 -8.27
N PRO A 276 -26.62 -4.01 -7.27
CA PRO A 276 -25.32 -4.48 -6.81
C PRO A 276 -25.38 -5.88 -6.17
N GLY A 277 -26.49 -6.25 -5.54
CA GLY A 277 -26.67 -7.58 -4.95
C GLY A 277 -26.73 -8.67 -6.01
N GLN A 278 -27.46 -8.41 -7.10
CA GLN A 278 -27.48 -9.31 -8.25
C GLN A 278 -26.11 -9.40 -8.94
N ALA A 279 -25.41 -8.27 -9.12
CA ALA A 279 -24.06 -8.26 -9.70
C ALA A 279 -23.09 -9.11 -8.86
N LYS A 280 -23.09 -8.93 -7.53
CA LYS A 280 -22.30 -9.75 -6.58
C LYS A 280 -22.59 -11.23 -6.74
N GLN A 281 -23.86 -11.61 -6.77
CA GLN A 281 -24.27 -13.00 -6.87
C GLN A 281 -23.78 -13.62 -8.19
N ARG A 282 -24.05 -12.97 -9.32
CA ARG A 282 -23.69 -13.50 -10.64
C ARG A 282 -22.18 -13.58 -10.84
N TYR A 283 -21.45 -12.54 -10.44
CA TYR A 283 -20.00 -12.56 -10.55
C TYR A 283 -19.37 -13.64 -9.66
N SER A 284 -19.87 -13.80 -8.43
CA SER A 284 -19.40 -14.87 -7.52
C SER A 284 -19.66 -16.27 -8.08
N GLN A 285 -20.81 -16.49 -8.72
CA GLN A 285 -21.15 -17.77 -9.37
C GLN A 285 -20.23 -18.06 -10.56
N PHE A 286 -19.98 -17.05 -11.41
CA PHE A 286 -19.05 -17.16 -12.52
C PHE A 286 -17.63 -17.49 -12.04
N VAL A 287 -17.12 -16.76 -11.05
CA VAL A 287 -15.80 -16.99 -10.44
C VAL A 287 -15.73 -18.38 -9.79
N GLN A 288 -16.80 -18.86 -9.16
CA GLN A 288 -16.84 -20.20 -8.59
C GLN A 288 -16.66 -21.28 -9.67
N ALA A 289 -17.36 -21.14 -10.80
CA ALA A 289 -17.22 -22.05 -11.94
C ALA A 289 -15.81 -21.98 -12.53
N LEU A 290 -15.27 -20.77 -12.72
CA LEU A 290 -13.91 -20.58 -13.23
C LEU A 290 -12.86 -21.18 -12.29
N ALA A 291 -12.96 -20.94 -10.98
CA ALA A 291 -12.02 -21.46 -9.98
C ALA A 291 -11.94 -23.00 -9.98
N GLN A 292 -13.07 -23.69 -10.20
CA GLN A 292 -13.07 -25.14 -10.36
C GLN A 292 -12.30 -25.57 -11.63
N ARG A 293 -12.49 -24.83 -12.72
CA ARG A 293 -11.88 -25.12 -14.03
C ARG A 293 -10.39 -24.80 -14.05
N THR A 294 -9.95 -23.69 -13.46
CA THR A 294 -8.51 -23.36 -13.32
C THR A 294 -7.81 -24.38 -12.45
N LYS A 295 -8.39 -24.76 -11.31
CA LYS A 295 -7.84 -25.81 -10.44
C LYS A 295 -7.70 -27.15 -11.16
N ALA A 296 -8.72 -27.57 -11.92
CA ALA A 296 -8.65 -28.80 -12.72
C ALA A 296 -7.58 -28.74 -13.84
N ALA A 297 -7.28 -27.54 -14.33
CA ALA A 297 -6.26 -27.30 -15.33
C ALA A 297 -4.85 -27.08 -14.75
N GLY A 298 -4.69 -27.04 -13.43
CA GLY A 298 -3.41 -26.70 -12.78
C GLY A 298 -3.02 -25.22 -12.93
N LEU A 299 -3.98 -24.34 -13.15
CA LEU A 299 -3.79 -22.90 -13.33
C LEU A 299 -4.16 -22.14 -12.05
N GLN A 300 -3.41 -21.08 -11.75
CA GLN A 300 -3.77 -20.12 -10.69
C GLN A 300 -4.90 -19.19 -11.16
N LEU A 301 -5.66 -18.63 -10.22
CA LEU A 301 -6.70 -17.63 -10.46
C LEU A 301 -6.56 -16.45 -9.50
N SER A 302 -6.35 -15.26 -10.04
CA SER A 302 -6.38 -14.02 -9.28
C SER A 302 -7.41 -13.05 -9.84
N LEU A 303 -7.94 -12.17 -8.99
CA LEU A 303 -8.99 -11.23 -9.37
C LEU A 303 -8.56 -9.80 -9.05
N VAL A 304 -8.76 -8.90 -9.99
CA VAL A 304 -8.61 -7.47 -9.80
C VAL A 304 -9.99 -6.89 -9.49
N LEU A 305 -10.10 -6.15 -8.39
CA LEU A 305 -11.37 -5.67 -7.86
C LEU A 305 -11.31 -4.17 -7.54
N HIS A 306 -12.39 -3.45 -7.88
CA HIS A 306 -12.60 -2.11 -7.38
C HIS A 306 -12.65 -2.08 -5.85
N PRO A 307 -12.08 -1.04 -5.21
CA PRO A 307 -11.95 -0.99 -3.76
C PRO A 307 -13.32 -0.79 -3.11
N LEU A 308 -13.48 -1.30 -1.89
CA LEU A 308 -14.77 -1.27 -1.16
C LEU A 308 -15.24 0.14 -0.80
N ASN A 309 -14.33 1.12 -0.72
CA ASN A 309 -14.64 2.54 -0.56
C ASN A 309 -14.83 3.29 -1.91
N GLY A 310 -14.94 2.55 -3.02
CA GLY A 310 -15.26 3.07 -4.34
C GLY A 310 -16.76 3.03 -4.67
N ALA A 311 -17.10 3.56 -5.85
CA ALA A 311 -18.50 3.63 -6.33
C ALA A 311 -19.06 2.26 -6.76
N TYR A 312 -18.18 1.32 -7.14
CA TYR A 312 -18.57 0.03 -7.69
C TYR A 312 -18.82 -0.98 -6.58
N GLN A 313 -20.06 -1.46 -6.49
CA GLN A 313 -20.52 -2.31 -5.38
C GLN A 313 -20.88 -3.73 -5.84
N GLY A 314 -20.44 -4.16 -7.03
CA GLY A 314 -20.74 -5.49 -7.60
C GLY A 314 -19.86 -6.65 -7.12
N TYR A 315 -19.01 -6.45 -6.12
CA TYR A 315 -17.99 -7.43 -5.70
C TYR A 315 -18.24 -7.94 -4.27
N ASP A 316 -18.32 -9.26 -4.10
CA ASP A 316 -18.41 -9.92 -2.79
C ASP A 316 -17.02 -10.39 -2.36
N TYR A 317 -16.26 -9.51 -1.69
CA TYR A 317 -14.89 -9.79 -1.28
C TYR A 317 -14.77 -11.05 -0.42
N ALA A 318 -15.71 -11.28 0.50
CA ALA A 318 -15.68 -12.44 1.41
C ALA A 318 -15.88 -13.77 0.67
N VAL A 319 -16.72 -13.80 -0.37
CA VAL A 319 -16.91 -14.97 -1.22
C VAL A 319 -15.75 -15.13 -2.20
N LEU A 320 -15.40 -14.07 -2.94
CA LEU A 320 -14.35 -14.09 -3.96
C LEU A 320 -12.98 -14.44 -3.35
N GLY A 321 -12.67 -13.93 -2.15
CA GLY A 321 -11.45 -14.25 -1.41
C GLY A 321 -11.34 -15.70 -0.95
N LYS A 322 -12.43 -16.48 -0.96
CA LYS A 322 -12.39 -17.94 -0.75
C LYS A 322 -12.18 -18.72 -2.06
N LEU A 323 -12.58 -18.14 -3.19
CA LEU A 323 -12.57 -18.79 -4.50
C LEU A 323 -11.25 -18.60 -5.27
N ALA A 324 -10.71 -17.38 -5.27
CA ALA A 324 -9.46 -17.05 -5.95
C ALA A 324 -8.23 -17.32 -5.08
N ASP A 325 -7.05 -17.46 -5.68
CA ASP A 325 -5.78 -17.51 -4.96
C ASP A 325 -5.45 -16.17 -4.32
N ASP A 326 -5.66 -15.07 -5.06
CA ASP A 326 -5.36 -13.70 -4.64
C ASP A 326 -6.41 -12.70 -5.12
N LEU A 327 -6.60 -11.64 -4.33
CA LEU A 327 -7.36 -10.45 -4.71
C LEU A 327 -6.42 -9.24 -4.78
N ILE A 328 -6.39 -8.59 -5.94
CA ILE A 328 -5.71 -7.32 -6.17
C ILE A 328 -6.73 -6.21 -5.93
N VAL A 329 -6.48 -5.36 -4.94
CA VAL A 329 -7.35 -4.22 -4.61
C VAL A 329 -6.91 -3.01 -5.42
N MET A 330 -7.75 -2.53 -6.34
CA MET A 330 -7.50 -1.33 -7.15
C MET A 330 -7.65 -0.04 -6.34
N ALA A 331 -6.81 0.18 -5.34
CA ALA A 331 -6.89 1.34 -4.47
C ALA A 331 -6.32 2.61 -5.15
N TYR A 332 -6.84 2.96 -6.32
CA TYR A 332 -6.46 4.10 -7.15
C TYR A 332 -7.63 4.58 -8.01
N ALA A 333 -7.43 5.67 -8.77
CA ALA A 333 -8.47 6.38 -9.51
C ALA A 333 -9.58 6.96 -8.62
N TYR A 334 -9.22 7.46 -7.43
CA TYR A 334 -10.17 8.14 -6.54
C TYR A 334 -10.49 9.57 -6.96
N GLU A 335 -9.65 10.15 -7.81
CA GLU A 335 -9.70 11.54 -8.27
C GLU A 335 -9.43 11.58 -9.79
N ASN A 336 -8.70 12.59 -10.28
CA ASN A 336 -8.42 12.76 -11.71
C ASN A 336 -7.06 12.21 -12.16
N GLU A 337 -6.37 11.46 -11.28
CA GLU A 337 -5.06 10.84 -11.53
C GLU A 337 -3.95 11.82 -11.95
N THR A 338 -4.09 13.12 -11.63
CA THR A 338 -3.04 14.13 -11.91
C THR A 338 -2.02 14.26 -10.79
N GLN A 339 -2.27 13.63 -9.64
CA GLN A 339 -1.43 13.60 -8.45
C GLN A 339 -1.52 12.21 -7.81
N PRO A 340 -0.52 11.81 -6.99
CA PRO A 340 -0.57 10.53 -6.30
C PRO A 340 -1.84 10.35 -5.48
N GLU A 341 -2.34 9.12 -5.44
CA GLU A 341 -3.61 8.80 -4.78
C GLU A 341 -3.54 9.12 -3.28
N PRO A 342 -4.61 9.72 -2.69
CA PRO A 342 -4.62 10.08 -1.28
C PRO A 342 -4.37 8.87 -0.37
N LEU A 343 -3.26 8.89 0.38
CA LEU A 343 -2.86 7.77 1.23
C LEU A 343 -3.95 7.36 2.24
N ALA A 344 -4.76 8.29 2.72
CA ALA A 344 -5.88 8.00 3.61
C ALA A 344 -6.93 7.08 2.96
N LYS A 345 -7.30 7.34 1.69
CA LYS A 345 -8.25 6.50 0.94
C LYS A 345 -7.66 5.13 0.62
N VAL A 346 -6.37 5.08 0.28
CA VAL A 346 -5.64 3.81 0.07
C VAL A 346 -5.62 2.97 1.35
N ASN A 347 -5.31 3.59 2.48
CA ASN A 347 -5.29 2.94 3.79
C ASN A 347 -6.69 2.42 4.18
N GLU A 348 -7.74 3.23 3.97
CA GLU A 348 -9.12 2.82 4.21
C GLU A 348 -9.53 1.61 3.36
N ALA A 349 -9.21 1.61 2.06
CA ALA A 349 -9.50 0.48 1.18
C ALA A 349 -8.88 -0.83 1.67
N VAL A 350 -7.61 -0.77 2.12
CA VAL A 350 -6.91 -1.92 2.70
C VAL A 350 -7.58 -2.39 3.99
N GLN A 351 -7.94 -1.46 4.89
CA GLN A 351 -8.62 -1.81 6.14
C GLN A 351 -9.98 -2.47 5.91
N LEU A 352 -10.77 -1.98 4.94
CA LEU A 352 -12.05 -2.57 4.57
C LEU A 352 -11.88 -3.97 3.97
N ALA A 353 -10.88 -4.17 3.11
CA ALA A 353 -10.60 -5.48 2.52
C ALA A 353 -10.17 -6.51 3.59
N LEU A 354 -9.36 -6.10 4.58
CA LEU A 354 -8.90 -6.94 5.69
C LEU A 354 -10.03 -7.42 6.61
N GLN A 355 -11.17 -6.72 6.66
CA GLN A 355 -12.34 -7.16 7.41
C GLN A 355 -13.03 -8.37 6.74
N GLN A 356 -12.78 -8.60 5.45
CA GLN A 356 -13.48 -9.62 4.67
C GLN A 356 -12.55 -10.74 4.18
N VAL A 357 -11.25 -10.47 4.02
CA VAL A 357 -10.31 -11.36 3.35
C VAL A 357 -9.02 -11.47 4.17
N PRO A 358 -8.47 -12.69 4.36
CA PRO A 358 -7.18 -12.87 5.02
C PRO A 358 -6.07 -12.08 4.32
N LYS A 359 -5.22 -11.41 5.11
CA LYS A 359 -4.11 -10.58 4.60
C LYS A 359 -3.17 -11.31 3.62
N GLN A 360 -3.03 -12.62 3.77
CA GLN A 360 -2.19 -13.48 2.91
C GLN A 360 -2.74 -13.66 1.49
N LYS A 361 -3.96 -13.20 1.20
CA LYS A 361 -4.58 -13.24 -0.14
C LYS A 361 -4.79 -11.85 -0.73
N LEU A 362 -4.39 -10.80 -0.01
CA LEU A 362 -4.59 -9.41 -0.42
C LEU A 362 -3.31 -8.82 -1.01
N ILE A 363 -3.43 -8.27 -2.21
CA ILE A 363 -2.37 -7.57 -2.93
C ILE A 363 -2.84 -6.13 -3.16
N LEU A 364 -2.02 -5.15 -2.79
CA LEU A 364 -2.36 -3.74 -2.99
C LEU A 364 -2.00 -3.29 -4.41
N GLY A 365 -2.99 -2.89 -5.21
CA GLY A 365 -2.77 -2.27 -6.51
C GLY A 365 -2.24 -0.84 -6.39
N ILE A 366 -1.27 -0.48 -7.22
CA ILE A 366 -0.65 0.85 -7.30
C ILE A 366 -0.58 1.27 -8.78
N SER A 367 -1.21 2.40 -9.13
CA SER A 367 -1.25 2.91 -10.51
C SER A 367 -0.11 3.91 -10.78
N MET A 368 0.90 3.53 -11.55
CA MET A 368 1.96 4.40 -12.06
C MET A 368 1.47 5.49 -13.04
N GLY A 369 0.17 5.55 -13.35
CA GLY A 369 -0.41 6.67 -14.10
C GLY A 369 -0.32 8.00 -13.35
N SER A 370 -0.36 7.97 -12.01
CA SER A 370 -0.34 9.16 -11.14
C SER A 370 0.75 9.14 -10.06
N GLU A 371 1.47 8.03 -9.92
CA GLU A 371 2.42 7.77 -8.84
C GLU A 371 3.88 8.04 -9.23
N ASN A 372 4.73 8.20 -8.21
CA ASN A 372 6.18 8.39 -8.33
C ASN A 372 6.93 7.59 -7.26
N GLU A 373 8.26 7.72 -7.20
CA GLU A 373 9.12 7.01 -6.25
C GLU A 373 8.77 7.28 -4.77
N GLN A 374 8.39 8.51 -4.42
CA GLN A 374 8.03 8.82 -3.04
C GLN A 374 6.68 8.20 -2.65
N SER A 375 5.71 8.28 -3.56
CA SER A 375 4.35 7.84 -3.29
C SER A 375 4.21 6.30 -3.37
N ILE A 376 4.97 5.63 -4.24
CA ILE A 376 5.06 4.16 -4.25
C ILE A 376 5.66 3.63 -2.95
N ALA A 377 6.72 4.25 -2.42
CA ALA A 377 7.31 3.87 -1.14
C ALA A 377 6.29 3.95 0.00
N SER A 378 5.47 5.01 -0.01
CA SER A 378 4.43 5.21 0.99
C SER A 378 3.32 4.16 0.93
N LYS A 379 2.91 3.77 -0.29
CA LYS A 379 1.92 2.71 -0.53
C LYS A 379 2.45 1.32 -0.17
N ILE A 380 3.72 1.05 -0.46
CA ILE A 380 4.40 -0.16 0.02
C ILE A 380 4.44 -0.18 1.55
N GLY A 381 4.67 0.97 2.19
CA GLY A 381 4.54 1.13 3.64
C GLY A 381 3.19 0.68 4.21
N ILE A 382 2.08 1.00 3.53
CA ILE A 382 0.74 0.51 3.89
C ILE A 382 0.69 -1.02 3.80
N ALA A 383 1.17 -1.61 2.69
CA ALA A 383 1.19 -3.07 2.54
C ALA A 383 2.01 -3.76 3.64
N LYS A 384 3.19 -3.22 3.99
CA LYS A 384 4.03 -3.71 5.09
C LYS A 384 3.33 -3.61 6.44
N ARG A 385 2.73 -2.46 6.74
CA ARG A 385 2.05 -2.20 8.03
C ARG A 385 0.96 -3.22 8.32
N TYR A 386 0.17 -3.57 7.32
CA TYR A 386 -0.92 -4.54 7.49
C TYR A 386 -0.50 -5.99 7.22
N GLY A 387 0.75 -6.23 6.83
CA GLY A 387 1.27 -7.55 6.50
C GLY A 387 0.48 -8.20 5.36
N LEU A 388 0.16 -7.42 4.32
CA LEU A 388 -0.46 -7.92 3.10
C LEU A 388 0.48 -8.91 2.40
N LYS A 389 -0.08 -9.74 1.50
CA LYS A 389 0.74 -10.64 0.67
C LYS A 389 1.74 -9.85 -0.15
N GLY A 390 1.30 -8.74 -0.74
CA GLY A 390 2.08 -8.07 -1.77
C GLY A 390 1.53 -6.77 -2.32
N ILE A 391 2.14 -6.33 -3.41
CA ILE A 391 1.73 -5.19 -4.23
C ILE A 391 1.58 -5.61 -5.70
N ALA A 392 0.74 -4.89 -6.45
CA ALA A 392 0.60 -5.04 -7.89
C ALA A 392 0.80 -3.68 -8.59
N ILE A 393 1.74 -3.61 -9.51
CA ILE A 393 2.09 -2.38 -10.23
C ILE A 393 1.32 -2.31 -11.54
N TRP A 394 0.35 -1.40 -11.61
CA TRP A 394 -0.29 -0.97 -12.85
C TRP A 394 0.42 0.27 -13.36
N ARG A 395 1.36 0.21 -14.29
CA ARG A 395 1.77 -0.93 -15.09
C ARG A 395 3.19 -0.70 -15.60
N LEU A 396 3.81 -1.75 -16.10
CA LEU A 396 5.05 -1.62 -16.86
C LEU A 396 4.82 -0.71 -18.08
N GLY A 397 5.85 0.00 -18.49
CA GLY A 397 5.84 1.10 -19.45
C GLY A 397 5.67 2.49 -18.82
N LEU A 398 5.29 2.56 -17.53
CA LEU A 398 5.13 3.80 -16.78
C LEU A 398 5.93 3.81 -15.46
N LEU A 399 6.54 2.70 -15.05
CA LEU A 399 7.20 2.59 -13.76
C LEU A 399 8.44 3.50 -13.70
N GLY A 400 9.27 3.46 -14.73
CA GLY A 400 10.53 4.19 -14.79
C GLY A 400 11.57 3.68 -13.80
N GLN A 401 12.83 4.01 -14.07
CA GLN A 401 13.96 3.57 -13.24
C GLN A 401 13.88 4.07 -11.78
N PRO A 402 13.58 5.35 -11.48
CA PRO A 402 13.56 5.84 -10.09
C PRO A 402 12.54 5.10 -9.22
N ALA A 403 11.32 4.89 -9.72
CA ALA A 403 10.30 4.19 -8.94
C ALA A 403 10.58 2.68 -8.87
N PHE A 404 11.19 2.08 -9.90
CA PHE A 404 11.64 0.68 -9.83
C PHE A 404 12.72 0.46 -8.75
N GLU A 405 13.74 1.33 -8.68
CA GLU A 405 14.78 1.25 -7.64
C GLU A 405 14.19 1.43 -6.23
N GLN A 406 13.22 2.35 -6.10
CA GLN A 406 12.55 2.57 -4.82
C GLN A 406 11.62 1.40 -4.43
N LEU A 407 10.99 0.75 -5.41
CA LEU A 407 10.22 -0.47 -5.21
C LEU A 407 11.11 -1.58 -4.66
N GLU A 408 12.28 -1.83 -5.26
CA GLU A 408 13.25 -2.82 -4.79
C GLU A 408 13.75 -2.50 -3.36
N LYS A 409 14.03 -1.22 -3.08
CA LYS A 409 14.44 -0.75 -1.74
C LYS A 409 13.35 -0.98 -0.68
N SER A 410 12.08 -0.97 -1.05
CA SER A 410 10.95 -0.99 -0.10
C SER A 410 10.30 -2.36 0.07
N ALA A 411 10.15 -3.10 -1.04
CA ALA A 411 9.45 -4.38 -1.14
C ALA A 411 10.42 -5.58 -1.27
N GLY A 412 11.72 -5.35 -1.09
CA GLY A 412 12.77 -6.35 -1.23
C GLY A 412 12.98 -6.74 -2.69
N SER A 413 14.14 -7.32 -2.98
CA SER A 413 14.41 -7.92 -4.30
C SER A 413 13.80 -9.30 -4.41
N LYS A 414 13.37 -9.69 -5.61
CA LYS A 414 12.88 -11.06 -5.85
C LYS A 414 13.97 -12.07 -5.49
N ALA A 415 13.63 -13.05 -4.66
CA ALA A 415 14.52 -14.14 -4.36
C ALA A 415 14.70 -15.01 -5.63
N LEU A 416 15.93 -15.14 -6.10
CA LEU A 416 16.24 -16.04 -7.20
C LEU A 416 16.02 -17.49 -6.72
N PRO A 417 15.42 -18.38 -7.54
CA PRO A 417 15.37 -19.78 -7.19
C PRO A 417 16.79 -20.28 -6.94
N ALA A 418 17.02 -20.96 -5.82
CA ALA A 418 18.30 -21.57 -5.52
C ALA A 418 18.72 -22.45 -6.71
N SER A 419 19.91 -22.20 -7.26
CA SER A 419 20.49 -23.00 -8.33
C SER A 419 20.46 -24.47 -7.89
N ARG A 420 19.64 -25.29 -8.57
CA ARG A 420 19.57 -26.73 -8.34
C ARG A 420 20.81 -27.44 -8.87
#